data_AF-A0A9X6FBK7-F1
#
_entry.id   AF-A0A9X6FBK7-F1
#
_cell.length_a   1.000
_cell.length_b   1.000
_cell.length_c   1.000
_cell.angle_alpha   90.00
_cell.angle_beta   90.00
_cell.angle_gamma   90.00
#
_symmetry.space_group_name_H-M   'P 1'
#
loop_
_entity.id
_entity.type
_entity.pdbx_description
1 polymer ?
#
loop_
_entity_poly.entity_id
_entity_poly.type
_entity_poly.pdbx_seq_one_letter_code
_entity_poly.pdbx_strand_id
1 'polypeptide(L)' 'MNKIAELRKEKLISQEKLAEQVGLSRTYISEIENNKKQPNVKLAIKIAKVLGKSVESIFGSNCKL' A
#
# COMPACT_ATOMS: atom_id res chain seq x y z
N MET A 1 5.03 -10.29 -3.80
CA MET A 1 3.59 -10.15 -3.50
C MET A 1 3.46 -9.24 -2.29
N ASN A 2 2.72 -8.15 -2.38
CA ASN A 2 2.45 -7.27 -1.25
C ASN A 2 1.10 -7.61 -0.60
N LYS A 3 0.91 -7.20 0.67
CA LYS A 3 -0.31 -7.44 1.45
C LYS A 3 -1.27 -6.26 1.51
N ILE A 4 -1.10 -5.25 0.65
CA ILE A 4 -1.89 -4.01 0.73
C ILE A 4 -3.38 -4.31 0.61
N ALA A 5 -3.78 -5.09 -0.40
CA ALA A 5 -5.18 -5.39 -0.66
C ALA A 5 -5.86 -6.14 0.51
N GLU A 6 -5.14 -7.08 1.14
CA GLU A 6 -5.58 -7.84 2.32
C GLU A 6 -5.81 -6.90 3.51
N LEU A 7 -4.76 -6.17 3.91
CA LEU A 7 -4.78 -5.25 5.05
C LEU A 7 -5.78 -4.10 4.87
N ARG A 8 -5.96 -3.64 3.63
CA ARG A 8 -6.95 -2.62 3.30
C ARG A 8 -8.37 -3.14 3.53
N LYS A 9 -8.66 -4.39 3.15
CA LYS A 9 -9.95 -5.05 3.38
C LYS A 9 -10.17 -5.32 4.87
N GLU A 10 -9.15 -5.71 5.63
CA GLU A 10 -9.25 -5.84 7.10
C GLU A 10 -9.66 -4.52 7.78
N LYS A 11 -9.20 -3.39 7.23
CA LYS A 11 -9.60 -2.04 7.69
C LYS A 11 -10.92 -1.53 7.11
N LEU A 12 -11.61 -2.33 6.27
CA LEU A 12 -12.87 -1.96 5.62
C LEU A 12 -12.79 -0.67 4.79
N ILE A 13 -11.65 -0.36 4.19
CA ILE A 13 -11.49 0.82 3.32
C ILE A 13 -11.37 0.43 1.84
N SER A 14 -11.87 1.28 0.94
CA SER A 14 -11.76 1.08 -0.51
C SER A 14 -10.37 1.48 -1.03
N GLN A 15 -10.03 1.08 -2.27
CA GLN A 15 -8.80 1.56 -2.94
C GLN A 15 -8.80 3.09 -3.06
N GLU A 16 -9.97 3.69 -3.35
CA GLU A 16 -10.15 5.14 -3.41
C GLU A 16 -9.78 5.78 -2.08
N LYS A 17 -10.27 5.20 -0.97
CA LYS A 17 -10.03 5.74 0.36
C LYS A 17 -8.56 5.68 0.76
N LEU A 18 -7.88 4.58 0.44
CA LEU A 18 -6.44 4.47 0.65
C LEU A 18 -5.69 5.51 -0.21
N ALA A 19 -6.11 5.69 -1.47
CA ALA A 19 -5.51 6.64 -2.39
C ALA A 19 -5.61 8.09 -1.89
N GLU A 20 -6.80 8.51 -1.43
CA GLU A 20 -7.02 9.81 -0.78
C GLU A 20 -6.04 10.02 0.39
N GLN A 21 -5.91 9.03 1.29
CA GLN A 21 -5.09 9.14 2.49
C GLN A 21 -3.59 9.23 2.22
N VAL A 22 -3.11 8.68 1.10
CA VAL A 22 -1.70 8.77 0.73
C VAL A 22 -1.40 9.86 -0.30
N GLY A 23 -2.44 10.48 -0.87
CA GLY A 23 -2.36 11.54 -1.88
C GLY A 23 -2.05 11.02 -3.28
N LEU A 24 -2.72 9.95 -3.70
CA LEU A 24 -2.55 9.30 -4.99
C LEU A 24 -3.88 9.05 -5.68
N SER A 25 -3.83 8.61 -6.95
CA SER A 25 -5.01 8.11 -7.65
C SER A 25 -5.31 6.65 -7.27
N ARG A 26 -6.60 6.27 -7.33
CA ARG A 26 -7.05 4.89 -7.18
C ARG A 26 -6.31 3.91 -8.09
N THR A 27 -6.06 4.32 -9.34
CA THR A 27 -5.31 3.51 -10.31
C THR A 27 -3.90 3.22 -9.84
N TYR A 28 -3.21 4.20 -9.24
CA TYR A 28 -1.88 3.99 -8.68
C TYR A 28 -1.90 2.94 -7.55
N ILE A 29 -2.88 3.03 -6.64
CA ILE A 29 -3.07 2.02 -5.58
C ILE A 29 -3.34 0.64 -6.19
N SER A 30 -4.20 0.56 -7.21
CA SER A 30 -4.47 -0.70 -7.91
C SER A 30 -3.22 -1.28 -8.57
N GLU A 31 -2.38 -0.47 -9.21
CA GLU A 31 -1.12 -0.92 -9.80
C GLU A 31 -0.15 -1.46 -8.74
N ILE A 32 -0.08 -0.82 -7.56
CA ILE A 32 0.73 -1.35 -6.45
C ILE A 32 0.15 -2.67 -5.95
N GLU A 33 -1.16 -2.74 -5.65
CA GLU A 33 -1.80 -3.97 -5.15
C GLU A 33 -1.57 -5.16 -6.10
N ASN A 34 -1.56 -4.90 -7.41
CA ASN A 34 -1.31 -5.90 -8.44
C ASN A 34 0.19 -6.11 -8.77
N ASN A 35 1.10 -5.52 -7.99
CA ASN A 35 2.56 -5.58 -8.17
C ASN A 35 3.04 -5.07 -9.54
N LYS A 36 2.24 -4.26 -10.25
CA LYS A 36 2.61 -3.59 -11.50
C LYS A 36 3.49 -2.38 -11.26
N LYS A 37 3.46 -1.81 -10.05
CA LYS A 37 4.24 -0.65 -9.66
C LYS A 37 4.82 -0.80 -8.26
N GLN A 38 6.09 -0.44 -8.12
CA GLN A 38 6.74 -0.36 -6.81
C GLN A 38 6.59 1.05 -6.23
N PRO A 39 6.15 1.20 -4.98
CA PRO A 39 6.15 2.49 -4.30
C PRO A 39 7.57 2.85 -3.86
N ASN A 40 7.91 4.15 -3.91
CA ASN A 40 9.14 4.61 -3.27
C ASN A 40 9.05 4.51 -1.73
N VAL A 41 10.20 4.61 -1.06
CA VAL A 41 10.30 4.52 0.42
C VAL A 41 9.30 5.45 1.13
N LYS A 42 9.17 6.71 0.70
CA LYS A 42 8.25 7.68 1.30
C LYS A 42 6.80 7.24 1.20
N LEU A 43 6.40 6.69 0.05
CA LEU A 43 5.05 6.18 -0.17
C LEU A 43 4.81 4.89 0.60
N ALA A 44 5.77 3.98 0.66
CA ALA A 44 5.68 2.75 1.45
C ALA A 44 5.44 3.06 2.94
N ILE A 45 6.16 4.06 3.49
CA ILE A 45 5.95 4.54 4.86
C ILE A 45 4.55 5.13 5.06
N LYS A 46 4.03 5.91 4.10
CA LYS A 46 2.66 6.45 4.17
C LYS A 46 1.61 5.34 4.19
N ILE A 47 1.73 4.37 3.28
CA ILE A 47 0.83 3.21 3.21
C ILE A 47 0.90 2.41 4.51
N ALA A 48 2.10 2.17 5.03
CA ALA A 48 2.32 1.50 6.32
C ALA A 48 1.60 2.20 7.48
N LYS A 49 1.71 3.53 7.57
CA LYS A 49 0.99 4.33 8.58
C LYS A 49 -0.53 4.19 8.45
N VAL A 50 -1.05 4.31 7.24
CA VAL A 50 -2.50 4.16 6.98
C VAL A 50 -2.99 2.77 7.37
N LEU A 51 -2.23 1.73 7.02
CA LEU A 51 -2.59 0.34 7.31
C LEU A 51 -2.23 -0.11 8.74
N GLY A 52 -1.51 0.72 9.52
CA GLY A 52 -1.13 0.39 10.89
C GLY A 52 -0.22 -0.84 10.97
N LYS A 53 0.61 -1.06 9.96
CA LYS A 53 1.58 -2.16 9.87
C LYS A 53 2.96 -1.59 9.57
N SER A 54 4.01 -2.38 9.78
CA SER A 54 5.34 -2.01 9.31
C SER A 54 5.46 -2.20 7.79
N VAL A 55 6.44 -1.52 7.18
CA VAL A 55 6.71 -1.65 5.74
C VAL A 55 7.09 -3.10 5.40
N GLU A 56 7.89 -3.74 6.25
CA GLU A 56 8.32 -5.14 6.11
C GLU A 56 7.14 -6.11 6.17
N SER A 57 6.14 -5.84 7.02
CA SER A 57 4.93 -6.66 7.12
C SER A 57 4.08 -6.60 5.84
N ILE A 58 4.10 -5.46 5.13
CA ILE A 58 3.32 -5.23 3.92
C ILE A 58 4.03 -5.76 2.68
N PHE A 59 5.33 -5.49 2.55
CA PHE A 59 6.09 -5.72 1.31
C PHE A 59 7.11 -6.87 1.41
N GLY A 60 7.40 -7.35 2.62
CA GLY A 60 8.40 -8.39 2.89
C GLY A 60 9.83 -7.84 3.05
N SER A 61 10.69 -8.60 3.74
CA SER A 61 12.05 -8.19 4.14
C SER A 61 13.06 -8.02 2.99
N ASN A 62 12.68 -8.37 1.76
CA ASN A 62 13.55 -8.26 0.57
C ASN A 62 12.90 -7.41 -0.55
N CYS A 63 11.98 -6.51 -0.19
CA CYS A 63 11.35 -5.62 -1.16
C CYS A 63 12.31 -4.47 -1.53
N LYS A 64 12.53 -4.28 -2.84
CA LYS A 64 13.16 -3.08 -3.38
C LYS A 64 12.09 -1.99 -3.50
N LEU A 65 12.29 -0.88 -2.80
CA LEU A 65 11.43 0.31 -2.77
C LEU A 65 12.11 1.48 -3.47
#